data_AF-A0A7C4JDQ6-F1
#
_entry.id   AF-A0A7C4JDQ6-F1
#
_cell.length_a   1.000
_cell.length_b   1.000
_cell.length_c   1.000
_cell.angle_alpha   90.00
_cell.angle_beta   90.00
_cell.angle_gamma   90.00
#
_symmetry.space_group_name_H-M   'P 1'
#
loop_
_entity.id
_entity.type
_entity.pdbx_description
1 polymer ?
#
loop_
_entity_poly.entity_id
_entity_poly.type
_entity_poly.pdbx_seq_one_letter_code
_entity_poly.pdbx_strand_id
1 'polypeptide(L)'
;MFFDAKEEFVKEYIFRCIKANGNYQGYPIGTSMTRVLISSKCVEVAKKYGAKYMAHGCTGKGNDQFRMEITAKYLDPGITVIAPVRELNLTRAVEEEYLKKYGITPKPRKGRLGGDINMWSHSIGSGQVEDLESQYPEDYIWTIPPEEAPDKPREVVVEFKNGVPVSVDDVKDPVEIILYLNRVGGENGVGRIDILEDGIIGLKSRELYEAPAATILLKAHADLEHLTLTKEELRLKSEVDRLWADMVYHAMWYHPLRRDLDAFIDACEQHVNGTIWVKLYKGNVDIVKRESPSSLFSPEMRSLKRAGFDQRDSTGAVRIASLLYQLLGKLGR
;
A
#
# COMPACT_ATOMS: atom_id res chain seq x y z
N MET A 1 -8.77 26.03 -9.35
CA MET A 1 -7.42 25.91 -8.76
C MET A 1 -6.95 24.50 -9.00
N PHE A 2 -5.74 24.33 -9.52
CA PHE A 2 -5.13 23.02 -9.72
C PHE A 2 -4.02 22.85 -8.67
N PHE A 3 -3.99 21.69 -8.01
CA PHE A 3 -2.94 21.35 -7.05
C PHE A 3 -2.05 20.27 -7.66
N ASP A 4 -0.75 20.53 -7.74
CA ASP A 4 0.22 19.46 -7.89
C ASP A 4 0.63 18.97 -6.50
N ALA A 5 0.04 17.86 -6.06
CA ALA A 5 0.26 17.30 -4.74
C ALA A 5 1.05 15.97 -4.79
N LYS A 6 1.79 15.71 -5.88
CA LYS A 6 2.55 14.45 -6.04
C LYS A 6 3.60 14.27 -4.95
N GLU A 7 4.41 15.29 -4.70
CA GLU A 7 5.48 15.22 -3.70
C GLU A 7 4.91 15.08 -2.27
N GLU A 8 3.85 15.82 -1.96
CA GLU A 8 3.12 15.69 -0.69
C GLU A 8 2.53 14.28 -0.53
N PHE A 9 1.94 13.72 -1.59
CA PHE A 9 1.43 12.36 -1.56
C PHE A 9 2.53 11.33 -1.30
N VAL A 10 3.71 11.50 -1.91
CA VAL A 10 4.85 10.61 -1.66
C VAL A 10 5.32 10.71 -0.21
N LYS A 11 5.62 11.93 0.26
CA LYS A 11 6.25 12.14 1.55
C LYS A 11 5.33 11.89 2.73
N GLU A 12 4.06 12.30 2.63
CA GLU A 12 3.13 12.22 3.76
C GLU A 12 2.30 10.93 3.79
N TYR A 13 2.17 10.23 2.65
CA TYR A 13 1.31 9.04 2.55
C TYR A 13 2.08 7.81 2.13
N ILE A 14 2.68 7.81 0.93
CA ILE A 14 3.35 6.61 0.39
C ILE A 14 4.51 6.19 1.29
N PHE A 15 5.34 7.11 1.77
CA PHE A 15 6.44 6.76 2.67
C PHE A 15 5.96 6.14 3.99
N ARG A 16 4.82 6.58 4.54
CA ARG A 16 4.21 5.93 5.71
C ARG A 16 3.72 4.53 5.35
N CYS A 17 3.10 4.38 4.18
CA CYS A 17 2.67 3.09 3.67
C CYS A 17 3.84 2.12 3.47
N ILE A 18 4.98 2.59 2.95
CA ILE A 18 6.17 1.74 2.77
C ILE A 18 6.68 1.26 4.12
N LYS A 19 6.93 2.20 5.05
CA LYS A 19 7.39 1.88 6.41
C LYS A 19 6.45 0.93 7.15
N ALA A 20 5.13 1.06 6.93
CA ALA A 20 4.12 0.20 7.54
C ALA A 20 3.88 -1.13 6.78
N ASN A 21 4.68 -1.45 5.75
CA ASN A 21 4.41 -2.54 4.81
C ASN A 21 2.93 -2.59 4.35
N GLY A 22 2.34 -1.41 4.13
CA GLY A 22 0.90 -1.18 4.07
C GLY A 22 0.22 -2.00 2.99
N ASN A 23 -0.49 -3.03 3.42
CA ASN A 23 -1.20 -3.97 2.57
C ASN A 23 -2.48 -4.46 3.28
N TYR A 24 -3.63 -4.16 2.69
CA TYR A 24 -4.92 -4.64 3.14
C TYR A 24 -5.39 -5.79 2.26
N GLN A 25 -5.28 -7.04 2.74
CA GLN A 25 -5.76 -8.24 2.04
C GLN A 25 -5.23 -8.42 0.59
N GLY A 26 -4.09 -7.81 0.25
CA GLY A 26 -3.51 -7.77 -1.09
C GLY A 26 -3.44 -6.37 -1.71
N TYR A 27 -4.22 -5.41 -1.20
CA TYR A 27 -4.32 -4.06 -1.73
C TYR A 27 -3.35 -3.08 -1.05
N PRO A 28 -2.46 -2.36 -1.78
CA PRO A 28 -1.53 -1.38 -1.21
C PRO A 28 -2.16 -0.01 -0.90
N ILE A 29 -3.47 0.03 -0.68
CA ILE A 29 -4.22 1.16 -0.09
C ILE A 29 -4.07 2.53 -0.77
N GLY A 30 -3.69 2.58 -2.06
CA GLY A 30 -3.39 3.83 -2.78
C GLY A 30 -4.56 4.81 -2.88
N THR A 31 -5.74 4.34 -3.30
CA THR A 31 -6.97 5.15 -3.34
C THR A 31 -7.40 5.55 -1.93
N SER A 32 -7.28 4.63 -0.95
CA SER A 32 -7.58 4.93 0.45
C SER A 32 -6.84 6.17 0.95
N MET A 33 -5.53 6.23 0.71
CA MET A 33 -4.69 7.37 1.07
C MET A 33 -4.99 8.61 0.23
N THR A 34 -5.16 8.46 -1.09
CA THR A 34 -5.39 9.59 -1.99
C THR A 34 -6.68 10.35 -1.65
N ARG A 35 -7.75 9.65 -1.19
CA ARG A 35 -9.00 10.32 -0.79
C ARG A 35 -8.85 11.23 0.42
N VAL A 36 -7.95 10.88 1.35
CA VAL A 36 -7.60 11.74 2.48
C VAL A 36 -6.95 13.02 1.97
N LEU A 37 -5.95 12.92 1.09
CA LEU A 37 -5.25 14.07 0.52
C LEU A 37 -6.21 14.98 -0.26
N ILE A 38 -7.03 14.41 -1.16
CA ILE A 38 -8.00 15.17 -1.95
C ILE A 38 -8.98 15.91 -1.04
N SER A 39 -9.57 15.22 -0.06
CA SER A 39 -10.53 15.85 0.86
C SER A 39 -9.87 16.95 1.70
N SER A 40 -8.62 16.74 2.11
CA SER A 40 -7.84 17.75 2.83
C SER A 40 -7.63 19.03 1.99
N LYS A 41 -7.28 18.88 0.71
CA LYS A 41 -7.17 20.02 -0.21
C LYS A 41 -8.52 20.69 -0.45
N CYS A 42 -9.62 19.94 -0.57
CA CYS A 42 -10.95 20.52 -0.69
C CYS A 42 -11.32 21.40 0.52
N VAL A 43 -11.04 20.95 1.75
CA VAL A 43 -11.26 21.75 2.96
C VAL A 43 -10.34 22.96 3.01
N GLU A 44 -9.07 22.84 2.60
CA GLU A 44 -8.14 23.97 2.48
C GLU A 44 -8.73 25.06 1.57
N VAL A 45 -9.25 24.68 0.39
CA VAL A 45 -9.95 25.60 -0.51
C VAL A 45 -11.18 26.20 0.15
N ALA A 46 -12.00 25.38 0.81
CA ALA A 46 -13.23 25.84 1.43
C ALA A 46 -12.94 26.93 2.49
N LYS A 47 -11.95 26.71 3.35
CA LYS A 47 -11.50 27.70 4.34
C LYS A 47 -10.99 28.98 3.68
N LYS A 48 -10.17 28.86 2.64
CA LYS A 48 -9.60 30.02 1.92
C LYS A 48 -10.67 30.94 1.33
N TYR A 49 -11.77 30.38 0.84
CA TYR A 49 -12.84 31.14 0.19
C TYR A 49 -14.09 31.32 1.06
N GLY A 50 -14.06 30.88 2.33
CA GLY A 50 -15.22 30.92 3.23
C GLY A 50 -16.40 30.06 2.75
N ALA A 51 -16.14 29.00 1.97
CA ALA A 51 -17.18 28.09 1.50
C ALA A 51 -17.68 27.23 2.66
N LYS A 52 -19.00 27.15 2.81
CA LYS A 52 -19.65 26.34 3.86
C LYS A 52 -19.94 24.90 3.42
N TYR A 53 -19.80 24.62 2.13
CA TYR A 53 -20.18 23.36 1.52
C TYR A 53 -19.01 22.76 0.75
N MET A 54 -18.87 21.44 0.83
CA MET A 54 -18.01 20.61 -0.02
C MET A 54 -18.89 19.57 -0.70
N ALA A 55 -18.66 19.28 -1.98
CA ALA A 55 -19.38 18.23 -2.69
C ALA A 55 -18.44 17.15 -3.23
N HIS A 56 -18.90 15.90 -3.25
CA HIS A 56 -18.21 14.78 -3.90
C HIS A 56 -19.19 13.84 -4.60
N GLY A 57 -18.69 13.07 -5.57
CA GLY A 57 -19.48 12.15 -6.39
C GLY A 57 -19.42 10.68 -5.95
N CYS A 58 -19.05 10.39 -4.69
CA CYS A 58 -18.95 9.00 -4.24
C CYS A 58 -20.33 8.35 -4.20
N THR A 59 -20.40 7.06 -4.54
CA THR A 59 -21.61 6.25 -4.39
C THR A 59 -21.85 5.92 -2.91
N GLY A 60 -23.10 5.54 -2.58
CA GLY A 60 -23.44 5.05 -1.24
C GLY A 60 -22.94 3.63 -0.92
N LYS A 61 -22.33 2.93 -1.89
CA LYS A 61 -21.87 1.55 -1.74
C LYS A 61 -20.36 1.43 -1.51
N GLY A 62 -19.59 2.43 -1.94
CA GLY A 62 -18.14 2.41 -1.89
C GLY A 62 -17.55 2.95 -0.59
N ASN A 63 -16.27 2.64 -0.37
CA ASN A 63 -15.51 3.07 0.81
C ASN A 63 -15.16 4.57 0.79
N ASP A 64 -15.07 5.18 -0.40
CA ASP A 64 -14.56 6.55 -0.58
C ASP A 64 -15.44 7.63 0.06
N GLN A 65 -16.74 7.38 0.22
CA GLN A 65 -17.64 8.30 0.93
C GLN A 65 -17.16 8.52 2.38
N PHE A 66 -16.78 7.45 3.08
CA PHE A 66 -16.30 7.50 4.45
C PHE A 66 -14.97 8.25 4.51
N ARG A 67 -14.03 7.90 3.63
CA ARG A 67 -12.68 8.48 3.58
C ARG A 67 -12.72 9.99 3.34
N MET A 68 -13.55 10.44 2.40
CA MET A 68 -13.68 11.86 2.09
C MET A 68 -14.42 12.63 3.19
N GLU A 69 -15.57 12.13 3.66
CA GLU A 69 -16.40 12.83 4.64
C GLU A 69 -15.79 12.87 6.04
N ILE A 70 -15.20 11.77 6.52
CA ILE A 70 -14.52 11.75 7.82
C ILE A 70 -13.34 12.71 7.82
N THR A 71 -12.55 12.73 6.73
CA THR A 71 -11.47 13.71 6.56
C THR A 71 -12.00 15.14 6.59
N ALA A 72 -13.06 15.42 5.84
CA ALA A 72 -13.62 16.76 5.77
C ALA A 72 -14.11 17.23 7.15
N LYS A 73 -14.86 16.37 7.86
CA LYS A 73 -15.39 16.64 9.20
C LYS A 73 -14.31 16.75 10.28
N TYR A 74 -13.22 16.00 10.16
CA TYR A 74 -12.09 16.15 11.07
C TYR A 74 -11.40 17.52 10.90
N LEU A 75 -11.17 17.94 9.66
CA LEU A 75 -10.45 19.19 9.37
C LEU A 75 -11.31 20.44 9.54
N ASP A 76 -12.61 20.34 9.28
CA ASP A 76 -13.59 21.39 9.49
C ASP A 76 -14.93 20.80 9.96
N PRO A 77 -15.18 20.72 11.29
CA PRO A 77 -16.43 20.18 11.81
C PRO A 77 -17.68 20.93 11.31
N GLY A 78 -17.54 22.22 10.94
CA GLY A 78 -18.61 23.08 10.47
C GLY A 78 -18.94 22.93 8.99
N ILE A 79 -18.08 22.29 8.18
CA ILE A 79 -18.33 22.13 6.75
C ILE A 79 -19.51 21.19 6.51
N THR A 80 -20.44 21.58 5.64
CA THR A 80 -21.51 20.68 5.20
C THR A 80 -21.04 19.92 3.97
N VAL A 81 -21.07 18.59 4.02
CA VAL A 81 -20.73 17.77 2.85
C VAL A 81 -22.02 17.40 2.12
N ILE A 82 -22.00 17.53 0.79
CA ILE A 82 -23.09 17.18 -0.11
C ILE A 82 -22.60 16.02 -0.98
N ALA A 83 -23.33 14.91 -1.00
CA ALA A 83 -23.00 13.74 -1.81
C ALA A 83 -24.12 13.42 -2.81
N PRO A 84 -24.25 14.14 -3.94
CA PRO A 84 -25.44 14.05 -4.79
C PRO A 84 -25.74 12.65 -5.32
N VAL A 85 -24.70 11.89 -5.69
CA VAL A 85 -24.86 10.52 -6.22
C VAL A 85 -25.53 9.62 -5.18
N ARG A 86 -25.10 9.70 -3.92
CA ARG A 86 -25.69 8.96 -2.81
C ARG A 86 -27.05 9.51 -2.39
N GLU A 87 -27.13 10.82 -2.14
CA GLU A 87 -28.30 11.46 -1.54
C GLU A 87 -29.51 11.53 -2.47
N LEU A 88 -29.28 11.65 -3.77
CA LEU A 88 -30.34 11.60 -4.79
C LEU A 88 -30.54 10.18 -5.35
N ASN A 89 -29.83 9.19 -4.81
CA ASN A 89 -29.85 7.80 -5.26
C ASN A 89 -29.68 7.66 -6.79
N LEU A 90 -28.68 8.36 -7.34
CA LEU A 90 -28.47 8.40 -8.78
C LEU A 90 -27.86 7.10 -9.29
N THR A 91 -28.47 6.55 -10.33
CA THR A 91 -27.84 5.51 -11.15
C THR A 91 -27.18 6.13 -12.36
N ARG A 92 -26.27 5.39 -13.01
CA ARG A 92 -25.59 5.87 -14.22
C ARG A 92 -26.58 6.25 -15.34
N ALA A 93 -27.66 5.49 -15.50
CA ALA A 93 -28.69 5.78 -16.48
C ALA A 93 -29.39 7.13 -16.19
N VAL A 94 -29.68 7.41 -14.92
CA VAL A 94 -30.28 8.69 -14.48
C VAL A 94 -29.31 9.85 -14.72
N GLU A 95 -28.01 9.67 -14.45
CA GLU A 95 -26.98 10.68 -14.78
C GLU A 95 -26.96 11.00 -16.27
N GLU A 96 -26.97 9.97 -17.13
CA GLU A 96 -26.91 10.13 -18.59
C GLU A 96 -28.16 10.81 -19.15
N GLU A 97 -29.35 10.48 -18.64
CA GLU A 97 -30.58 11.20 -18.98
C GLU A 97 -30.54 12.66 -18.53
N TYR A 98 -29.96 12.93 -17.36
CA TYR A 98 -29.84 14.29 -16.85
C TYR A 98 -28.88 15.13 -17.71
N LEU A 99 -27.73 14.56 -18.09
CA LEU A 99 -26.76 15.20 -18.98
C LEU A 99 -27.38 15.54 -20.35
N LYS A 100 -28.21 14.65 -20.92
CA LYS A 100 -28.94 14.89 -22.18
C LYS A 100 -29.85 16.12 -22.11
N LYS A 101 -30.53 16.35 -20.98
CA LYS A 101 -31.40 17.53 -20.78
C LYS A 101 -30.62 18.86 -20.86
N TYR A 102 -29.32 18.84 -20.60
CA TYR A 102 -28.44 20.01 -20.72
C TYR A 102 -27.55 19.99 -21.97
N GLY A 103 -27.77 19.06 -22.90
CA GLY A 103 -26.95 18.94 -24.11
C GLY A 103 -25.50 18.54 -23.83
N ILE A 104 -25.23 17.89 -22.70
CA ILE A 104 -23.90 17.39 -22.35
C ILE A 104 -23.79 15.93 -22.80
N THR A 105 -22.86 15.67 -23.72
CA THR A 105 -22.56 14.30 -24.16
C THR A 105 -21.41 13.73 -23.31
N PRO A 106 -21.61 12.60 -22.61
CA PRO A 106 -20.54 11.93 -21.89
C PRO A 106 -19.41 11.54 -22.85
N LYS A 107 -18.17 11.56 -22.37
CA LYS A 107 -17.06 10.99 -23.14
C LYS A 107 -17.28 9.50 -23.35
N PRO A 108 -16.91 8.94 -24.52
CA PRO A 108 -16.95 7.50 -24.74
C PRO A 108 -16.07 6.79 -23.71
N ARG A 109 -16.53 5.62 -23.23
CA ARG A 109 -15.77 4.79 -22.28
C ARG A 109 -14.48 4.32 -22.95
N LYS A 110 -13.40 4.28 -22.17
CA LYS A 110 -12.17 3.55 -22.49
C LYS A 110 -12.15 2.29 -21.63
N GLY A 111 -11.92 1.12 -22.22
CA GLY A 111 -11.99 -0.15 -21.50
C GLY A 111 -13.43 -0.63 -21.23
N ARG A 112 -13.55 -1.77 -20.56
CA ARG A 112 -14.84 -2.34 -20.12
C ARG A 112 -15.21 -1.84 -18.74
N LEU A 113 -14.23 -1.58 -17.88
CA LEU A 113 -14.40 -1.14 -16.51
C LEU A 113 -13.90 0.30 -16.34
N GLY A 114 -14.58 1.08 -15.50
CA GLY A 114 -14.03 2.35 -15.00
C GLY A 114 -12.95 2.10 -13.94
N GLY A 115 -12.00 3.01 -13.78
CA GLY A 115 -10.93 2.90 -12.80
C GLY A 115 -10.56 4.22 -12.13
N ASP A 116 -9.77 4.13 -11.07
CA ASP A 116 -9.17 5.25 -10.34
C ASP A 116 -7.65 5.15 -10.40
N ILE A 117 -7.00 6.18 -10.94
CA ILE A 117 -5.55 6.21 -11.11
C ILE A 117 -4.98 7.29 -10.20
N ASN A 118 -4.13 6.89 -9.28
CA ASN A 118 -3.17 7.77 -8.61
C ASN A 118 -1.76 7.28 -8.95
N MET A 119 -0.70 7.92 -8.42
CA MET A 119 0.68 7.51 -8.75
C MET A 119 1.15 6.22 -8.05
N TRP A 120 0.43 5.75 -7.03
CA TRP A 120 0.79 4.55 -6.25
C TRP A 120 0.10 3.28 -6.74
N SER A 121 -1.15 3.41 -7.20
CA SER A 121 -1.94 2.30 -7.72
C SER A 121 -2.99 2.75 -8.73
N HIS A 122 -3.33 1.87 -9.66
CA HIS A 122 -4.53 1.93 -10.48
C HIS A 122 -5.54 0.91 -9.94
N SER A 123 -6.72 1.37 -9.50
CA SER A 123 -7.86 0.51 -9.16
C SER A 123 -8.77 0.37 -10.38
N ILE A 124 -9.18 -0.85 -10.67
CA ILE A 124 -9.95 -1.22 -11.85
C ILE A 124 -11.26 -1.84 -11.39
N GLY A 125 -12.37 -1.27 -11.86
CA GLY A 125 -13.68 -1.89 -11.74
C GLY A 125 -14.32 -1.83 -10.36
N SER A 126 -13.98 -0.87 -9.51
CA SER A 126 -14.54 -0.81 -8.16
C SER A 126 -16.07 -0.76 -8.17
N GLY A 127 -16.68 -1.79 -7.58
CA GLY A 127 -18.13 -2.03 -7.58
C GLY A 127 -18.76 -2.31 -8.95
N GLN A 128 -17.97 -2.57 -10.00
CA GLN A 128 -18.40 -2.86 -11.37
C GLN A 128 -18.13 -4.31 -11.80
N VAL A 129 -17.29 -5.05 -11.06
CA VAL A 129 -17.10 -6.49 -11.29
C VAL A 129 -18.26 -7.25 -10.64
N GLU A 130 -19.13 -7.83 -11.46
CA GLU A 130 -20.40 -8.43 -11.02
C GLU A 130 -20.34 -9.95 -10.83
N ASP A 131 -19.24 -10.59 -11.21
CA ASP A 131 -19.07 -12.04 -11.14
C ASP A 131 -17.62 -12.45 -10.81
N LEU A 132 -17.41 -13.73 -10.52
CA LEU A 132 -16.13 -14.29 -10.08
C LEU A 132 -15.31 -14.96 -11.19
N GLU A 133 -15.78 -14.94 -12.44
CA GLU A 133 -15.23 -15.72 -13.55
C GLU A 133 -14.65 -14.81 -14.64
N SER A 134 -15.29 -13.67 -14.91
CA SER A 134 -14.93 -12.68 -15.91
C SER A 134 -13.50 -12.17 -15.70
N GLN A 135 -12.79 -12.03 -16.82
CA GLN A 135 -11.44 -11.51 -16.90
C GLN A 135 -11.42 -10.22 -17.72
N TYR A 136 -10.55 -9.29 -17.32
CA TYR A 136 -10.52 -7.92 -17.86
C TYR A 136 -9.11 -7.52 -18.34
N PRO A 137 -8.47 -8.29 -19.23
CA PRO A 137 -7.09 -8.04 -19.64
C PRO A 137 -6.88 -6.66 -20.30
N GLU A 138 -7.91 -6.14 -20.98
CA GLU A 138 -7.88 -4.83 -21.67
C GLU A 138 -7.90 -3.64 -20.69
N ASP A 139 -8.33 -3.84 -19.45
CA ASP A 139 -8.44 -2.77 -18.44
C ASP A 139 -7.13 -2.60 -17.61
N TYR A 140 -6.19 -3.54 -17.72
CA TYR A 140 -4.83 -3.40 -17.21
C TYR A 140 -4.01 -2.52 -18.16
N ILE A 141 -3.70 -1.29 -17.76
CA ILE A 141 -3.06 -0.27 -18.61
C ILE A 141 -1.66 0.13 -18.14
N TRP A 142 -1.24 -0.29 -16.95
CA TRP A 142 0.10 -0.04 -16.41
C TRP A 142 1.04 -1.23 -16.60
N THR A 143 0.49 -2.44 -16.62
CA THR A 143 1.22 -3.71 -16.63
C THR A 143 0.92 -4.48 -17.90
N ILE A 144 1.94 -5.06 -18.51
CA ILE A 144 1.73 -6.05 -19.58
C ILE A 144 1.46 -7.43 -18.98
N PRO A 145 0.76 -8.33 -19.69
CA PRO A 145 0.57 -9.69 -19.21
C PRO A 145 1.91 -10.38 -18.95
N PRO A 146 2.06 -11.19 -17.88
CA PRO A 146 3.30 -11.92 -17.60
C PRO A 146 3.81 -12.73 -18.80
N GLU A 147 2.92 -13.27 -19.63
CA GLU A 147 3.23 -14.05 -20.82
C GLU A 147 3.95 -13.20 -21.88
N GLU A 148 3.60 -11.92 -21.99
CA GLU A 148 4.15 -10.96 -22.95
C GLU A 148 5.35 -10.18 -22.40
N ALA A 149 5.65 -10.31 -21.11
CA ALA A 149 6.80 -9.65 -20.50
C ALA A 149 8.14 -10.16 -21.05
N PRO A 150 9.22 -9.36 -21.01
CA PRO A 150 10.52 -9.75 -21.55
C PRO A 150 11.04 -11.10 -21.01
N ASP A 151 11.65 -11.91 -21.89
CA ASP A 151 12.31 -13.17 -21.49
C ASP A 151 13.67 -12.94 -20.79
N LYS A 152 14.14 -11.69 -20.75
CA LYS A 152 15.33 -11.30 -20.00
C LYS A 152 14.90 -10.62 -18.69
N PRO A 153 15.32 -11.13 -17.52
CA PRO A 153 15.04 -10.47 -16.25
C PRO A 153 15.69 -9.09 -16.19
N ARG A 154 15.03 -8.17 -15.50
CA ARG A 154 15.56 -6.83 -15.20
C ARG A 154 15.96 -6.74 -13.74
N GLU A 155 17.20 -6.38 -13.46
CA GLU A 155 17.62 -6.03 -12.11
C GLU A 155 17.31 -4.56 -11.82
N VAL A 156 16.89 -4.27 -10.59
CA VAL A 156 16.65 -2.94 -10.05
C VAL A 156 17.30 -2.86 -8.67
N VAL A 157 17.99 -1.77 -8.41
CA VAL A 157 18.69 -1.52 -7.14
C VAL A 157 17.95 -0.47 -6.35
N VAL A 158 17.52 -0.79 -5.13
CA VAL A 158 16.77 0.13 -4.26
C VAL A 158 17.58 0.41 -3.00
N GLU A 159 17.93 1.67 -2.76
CA GLU A 159 18.57 2.13 -1.54
C GLU A 159 17.51 2.73 -0.59
N PHE A 160 17.53 2.29 0.66
CA PHE A 160 16.68 2.75 1.74
C PHE A 160 17.49 3.46 2.81
N LYS A 161 16.89 4.52 3.36
CA LYS A 161 17.36 5.20 4.57
C LYS A 161 16.17 5.46 5.48
N ASN A 162 16.28 5.05 6.73
CA ASN A 162 15.20 5.14 7.71
C ASN A 162 13.85 4.61 7.16
N GLY A 163 13.86 3.45 6.52
CA GLY A 163 12.67 2.82 5.95
C GLY A 163 12.13 3.41 4.65
N VAL A 164 12.67 4.54 4.16
CA VAL A 164 12.19 5.17 2.92
C VAL A 164 13.17 4.98 1.77
N PRO A 165 12.69 4.75 0.53
CA PRO A 165 13.57 4.65 -0.63
C PRO A 165 14.16 6.04 -0.95
N VAL A 166 15.49 6.12 -1.02
CA VAL A 166 16.24 7.34 -1.32
C VAL A 166 16.93 7.32 -2.69
N SER A 167 17.08 6.14 -3.29
CA SER A 167 17.62 5.97 -4.64
C SER A 167 17.10 4.68 -5.28
N VAL A 168 16.77 4.73 -6.57
CA VAL A 168 16.47 3.55 -7.41
C VAL A 168 17.14 3.68 -8.77
N ASP A 169 18.07 2.78 -9.10
CA ASP A 169 18.88 2.84 -10.34
C ASP A 169 19.36 4.29 -10.66
N ASP A 170 19.95 4.95 -9.65
CA ASP A 170 20.40 6.35 -9.66
C ASP A 170 19.32 7.46 -9.65
N VAL A 171 18.03 7.11 -9.75
CA VAL A 171 16.91 8.05 -9.58
C VAL A 171 16.73 8.38 -8.11
N LYS A 172 16.82 9.67 -7.74
CA LYS A 172 16.75 10.14 -6.34
C LYS A 172 15.52 10.99 -6.01
N ASP A 173 14.85 11.53 -7.02
CA ASP A 173 13.64 12.30 -6.78
C ASP A 173 12.52 11.35 -6.30
N PRO A 174 11.87 11.60 -5.15
CA PRO A 174 10.88 10.69 -4.60
C PRO A 174 9.69 10.41 -5.52
N VAL A 175 9.26 11.39 -6.31
CA VAL A 175 8.14 11.23 -7.25
C VAL A 175 8.60 10.38 -8.43
N GLU A 176 9.77 10.69 -8.99
CA GLU A 176 10.34 9.95 -10.12
C GLU A 176 10.71 8.51 -9.75
N ILE A 177 11.10 8.22 -8.50
CA ILE A 177 11.30 6.83 -8.03
C ILE A 177 10.02 6.01 -8.22
N ILE A 178 8.86 6.53 -7.79
CA ILE A 178 7.59 5.82 -7.92
C ILE A 178 7.22 5.63 -9.39
N LEU A 179 7.34 6.70 -10.19
CA LEU A 179 6.99 6.65 -11.61
C LEU A 179 7.92 5.71 -12.40
N TYR A 180 9.22 5.74 -12.10
CA TYR A 180 10.21 4.84 -12.68
C TYR A 180 9.87 3.39 -12.37
N LEU A 181 9.58 3.06 -11.11
CA LEU A 181 9.23 1.71 -10.69
C LEU A 181 7.90 1.22 -11.27
N ASN A 182 6.90 2.10 -11.40
CA ASN A 182 5.67 1.77 -12.10
C ASN A 182 5.93 1.37 -13.54
N ARG A 183 6.77 2.14 -14.26
CA ARG A 183 7.14 1.83 -15.63
C ARG A 183 7.89 0.50 -15.73
N VAL A 184 9.01 0.34 -15.03
CA VAL A 184 9.86 -0.85 -15.19
C VAL A 184 9.22 -2.11 -14.62
N GLY A 185 8.42 -1.98 -13.55
CA GLY A 185 7.60 -3.07 -13.02
C GLY A 185 6.49 -3.44 -14.00
N GLY A 186 5.79 -2.45 -14.55
CA GLY A 186 4.75 -2.63 -15.55
C GLY A 186 5.24 -3.33 -16.82
N GLU A 187 6.39 -2.91 -17.35
CA GLU A 187 7.12 -3.56 -18.46
C GLU A 187 7.53 -5.00 -18.16
N ASN A 188 7.52 -5.44 -16.91
CA ASN A 188 7.81 -6.81 -16.51
C ASN A 188 6.56 -7.55 -15.97
N GLY A 189 5.37 -6.97 -16.14
CA GLY A 189 4.09 -7.54 -15.70
C GLY A 189 3.88 -7.59 -14.19
N VAL A 190 4.69 -6.88 -13.41
CA VAL A 190 4.66 -6.89 -11.94
C VAL A 190 3.49 -6.07 -11.41
N GLY A 191 2.83 -6.59 -10.38
CA GLY A 191 1.88 -5.83 -9.57
C GLY A 191 0.44 -5.85 -10.09
N ARG A 192 0.06 -6.84 -10.90
CA ARG A 192 -1.35 -7.18 -11.14
C ARG A 192 -1.93 -7.88 -9.92
N ILE A 193 -3.10 -7.42 -9.48
CA ILE A 193 -3.76 -7.91 -8.27
C ILE A 193 -5.25 -8.16 -8.60
N ASP A 194 -5.75 -9.35 -8.28
CA ASP A 194 -7.17 -9.71 -8.33
C ASP A 194 -7.51 -10.35 -6.98
N ILE A 195 -8.31 -9.66 -6.17
CA ILE A 195 -8.61 -10.07 -4.80
C ILE A 195 -10.09 -9.92 -4.47
N LEU A 196 -10.51 -10.67 -3.46
CA LEU A 196 -11.72 -10.37 -2.69
C LEU A 196 -11.30 -9.60 -1.44
N GLU A 197 -11.86 -8.41 -1.27
CA GLU A 197 -11.64 -7.60 -0.08
C GLU A 197 -12.93 -7.37 0.71
N ASP A 198 -12.79 -7.19 2.03
CA ASP A 198 -13.88 -6.79 2.91
C ASP A 198 -13.96 -5.26 3.00
N GLY A 199 -15.06 -4.67 2.49
CA GLY A 199 -15.31 -3.25 2.53
C GLY A 199 -15.69 -2.73 3.92
N ILE A 200 -15.68 -1.39 4.09
CA ILE A 200 -15.95 -0.72 5.38
C ILE A 200 -17.32 -1.10 5.98
N ILE A 201 -18.30 -1.38 5.11
CA ILE A 201 -19.66 -1.79 5.51
C ILE A 201 -19.81 -3.31 5.71
N GLY A 202 -18.70 -4.06 5.67
CA GLY A 202 -18.67 -5.51 5.90
C GLY A 202 -19.08 -6.39 4.72
N LEU A 203 -19.24 -5.81 3.53
CA LEU A 203 -19.55 -6.54 2.30
C LEU A 203 -18.27 -6.85 1.52
N LYS A 204 -18.25 -8.03 0.88
CA LYS A 204 -17.17 -8.43 -0.02
C LYS A 204 -17.28 -7.68 -1.35
N SER A 205 -16.14 -7.29 -1.89
CA SER A 205 -15.99 -6.75 -3.25
C SER A 205 -14.85 -7.49 -3.95
N ARG A 206 -15.04 -7.89 -5.21
CA ARG A 206 -13.93 -8.33 -6.07
C ARG A 206 -13.31 -7.09 -6.69
N GLU A 207 -12.03 -6.87 -6.46
CA GLU A 207 -11.34 -5.67 -6.89
C GLU A 207 -10.05 -6.02 -7.61
N LEU A 208 -9.80 -5.31 -8.70
CA LEU A 208 -8.63 -5.48 -9.55
C LEU A 208 -7.71 -4.26 -9.38
N TYR A 209 -6.40 -4.47 -9.32
CA TYR A 209 -5.44 -3.38 -9.21
C TYR A 209 -4.18 -3.60 -10.04
N GLU A 210 -3.53 -2.49 -10.37
CA GLU A 210 -2.13 -2.43 -10.80
C GLU A 210 -1.34 -1.57 -9.82
N ALA A 211 -0.30 -2.11 -9.22
CA ALA A 211 0.54 -1.36 -8.30
C ALA A 211 2.03 -1.78 -8.37
N PRO A 212 2.70 -1.62 -9.53
CA PRO A 212 4.04 -2.18 -9.72
C PRO A 212 5.07 -1.61 -8.75
N ALA A 213 5.10 -0.28 -8.55
CA ALA A 213 6.02 0.34 -7.59
C ALA A 213 5.76 -0.13 -6.16
N ALA A 214 4.48 -0.22 -5.76
CA ALA A 214 4.11 -0.71 -4.43
C ALA A 214 4.56 -2.16 -4.23
N THR A 215 4.30 -3.05 -5.18
CA THR A 215 4.71 -4.45 -5.11
C THR A 215 6.24 -4.59 -4.95
N ILE A 216 7.01 -3.80 -5.70
CA ILE A 216 8.48 -3.83 -5.63
C ILE A 216 8.98 -3.28 -4.29
N LEU A 217 8.53 -2.08 -3.91
CA LEU A 217 9.02 -1.37 -2.74
C LEU A 217 8.64 -2.07 -1.44
N LEU A 218 7.39 -2.54 -1.31
CA LEU A 218 6.95 -3.24 -0.09
C LEU A 218 7.70 -4.56 0.08
N LYS A 219 7.97 -5.28 -1.01
CA LYS A 219 8.75 -6.53 -0.94
C LYS A 219 10.22 -6.28 -0.58
N ALA A 220 10.85 -5.25 -1.17
CA ALA A 220 12.23 -4.89 -0.85
C ALA A 220 12.36 -4.35 0.58
N HIS A 221 11.41 -3.54 1.02
CA HIS A 221 11.36 -2.97 2.37
C HIS A 221 11.25 -4.06 3.44
N ALA A 222 10.25 -4.94 3.35
CA ALA A 222 10.07 -6.04 4.30
C ALA A 222 11.29 -6.97 4.38
N ASP A 223 11.97 -7.20 3.25
CA ASP A 223 13.19 -8.00 3.23
C ASP A 223 14.38 -7.29 3.92
N LEU A 224 14.49 -5.97 3.79
CA LEU A 224 15.50 -5.18 4.50
C LEU A 224 15.24 -5.15 6.01
N GLU A 225 13.97 -5.06 6.44
CA GLU A 225 13.61 -5.18 7.85
C GLU A 225 14.04 -6.52 8.43
N HIS A 226 13.83 -7.63 7.71
CA HIS A 226 14.30 -8.95 8.12
C HIS A 226 15.81 -9.03 8.36
N LEU A 227 16.59 -8.20 7.68
CA LEU A 227 18.04 -8.12 7.84
C LEU A 227 18.46 -7.23 9.02
N THR A 228 17.64 -6.24 9.39
CA THR A 228 18.03 -5.12 10.27
C THR A 228 17.32 -5.09 11.61
N LEU A 229 16.13 -5.71 11.71
CA LEU A 229 15.33 -5.76 12.93
C LEU A 229 15.48 -7.09 13.66
N THR A 230 15.33 -7.07 14.97
CA THR A 230 15.33 -8.28 15.80
C THR A 230 14.09 -9.14 15.52
N LYS A 231 14.17 -10.41 15.91
CA LYS A 231 13.06 -11.36 15.77
C LYS A 231 11.79 -10.88 16.51
N GLU A 232 11.94 -10.28 17.67
CA GLU A 232 10.83 -9.79 18.50
C GLU A 232 10.20 -8.53 17.91
N GLU A 233 11.01 -7.61 17.37
CA GLU A 233 10.51 -6.45 16.61
C GLU A 233 9.71 -6.89 15.40
N LEU A 234 10.24 -7.79 14.56
CA LEU A 234 9.55 -8.28 13.36
C LEU A 234 8.19 -8.91 13.68
N ARG A 235 8.11 -9.68 14.78
CA ARG A 235 6.87 -10.31 15.22
C ARG A 235 5.81 -9.27 15.57
N LEU A 236 6.14 -8.33 16.46
CA LEU A 236 5.19 -7.30 16.87
C LEU A 236 4.86 -6.35 15.70
N LYS A 237 5.87 -5.93 14.94
CA LYS A 237 5.71 -5.00 13.84
C LYS A 237 4.78 -5.55 12.77
N SER A 238 4.81 -6.85 12.47
CA SER A 238 3.85 -7.46 11.53
C SER A 238 2.38 -7.30 11.94
N GLU A 239 2.09 -7.29 13.25
CA GLU A 239 0.73 -7.05 13.76
C GLU A 239 0.36 -5.55 13.67
N VAL A 240 1.33 -4.68 13.96
CA VAL A 240 1.19 -3.23 13.86
C VAL A 240 0.98 -2.78 12.42
N ASP A 241 1.77 -3.28 11.48
CA ASP A 241 1.68 -3.03 10.04
C ASP A 241 0.29 -3.39 9.51
N ARG A 242 -0.22 -4.58 9.89
CA ARG A 242 -1.57 -5.03 9.54
C ARG A 242 -2.65 -4.11 10.10
N LEU A 243 -2.56 -3.75 11.38
CA LEU A 243 -3.52 -2.84 12.01
C LEU A 243 -3.47 -1.44 11.36
N TRP A 244 -2.28 -0.96 11.03
CA TRP A 244 -2.11 0.33 10.35
C TRP A 244 -2.78 0.33 8.98
N ALA A 245 -2.56 -0.71 8.17
CA ALA A 245 -3.19 -0.84 6.85
C ALA A 245 -4.72 -0.95 6.95
N ASP A 246 -5.23 -1.73 7.92
CA ASP A 246 -6.65 -1.84 8.23
C ASP A 246 -7.27 -0.48 8.58
N MET A 247 -6.64 0.28 9.48
CA MET A 247 -7.09 1.60 9.87
C MET A 247 -7.14 2.58 8.68
N VAL A 248 -6.11 2.58 7.82
CA VAL A 248 -6.08 3.46 6.65
C VAL A 248 -7.15 3.07 5.64
N TYR A 249 -7.34 1.78 5.39
CA TYR A 249 -8.42 1.29 4.53
C TYR A 249 -9.80 1.73 5.03
N HIS A 250 -10.02 1.62 6.35
CA HIS A 250 -11.26 1.96 7.07
C HIS A 250 -11.44 3.44 7.42
N ALA A 251 -10.82 4.34 6.65
CA ALA A 251 -10.97 5.79 6.80
C ALA A 251 -10.53 6.36 8.16
N MET A 252 -9.71 5.63 8.92
CA MET A 252 -9.21 6.03 10.23
C MET A 252 -7.88 6.79 10.15
N TRP A 253 -7.63 7.50 9.04
CA TRP A 253 -6.39 8.26 8.86
C TRP A 253 -6.14 9.25 9.99
N TYR A 254 -7.17 9.96 10.46
CA TYR A 254 -7.03 10.94 11.55
C TYR A 254 -7.27 10.37 12.96
N HIS A 255 -7.47 9.05 13.07
CA HIS A 255 -7.64 8.42 14.38
C HIS A 255 -6.31 8.47 15.17
N PRO A 256 -6.32 8.81 16.47
CA PRO A 256 -5.10 8.98 17.26
C PRO A 256 -4.22 7.73 17.29
N LEU A 257 -4.82 6.53 17.45
CA LEU A 257 -4.09 5.27 17.43
C LEU A 257 -3.18 5.12 16.19
N ARG A 258 -3.61 5.57 15.00
CA ARG A 258 -2.78 5.47 13.78
C ARG A 258 -1.50 6.30 13.92
N ARG A 259 -1.54 7.45 14.61
CA ARG A 259 -0.34 8.26 14.94
C ARG A 259 0.55 7.56 15.95
N ASP A 260 -0.04 6.86 16.92
CA ASP A 260 0.71 6.10 17.91
C ASP A 260 1.42 4.91 17.24
N LEU A 261 0.76 4.26 16.28
CA LEU A 261 1.38 3.23 15.43
C LEU A 261 2.49 3.81 14.55
N ASP A 262 2.29 4.98 13.94
CA ASP A 262 3.34 5.67 13.18
C ASP A 262 4.59 5.90 14.04
N ALA A 263 4.42 6.30 15.31
CA ALA A 263 5.55 6.55 16.21
C ALA A 263 6.32 5.26 16.54
N PHE A 264 5.62 4.13 16.71
CA PHE A 264 6.26 2.83 16.87
C PHE A 264 7.01 2.41 15.60
N ILE A 265 6.35 2.52 14.43
CA ILE A 265 6.94 2.18 13.13
C ILE A 265 8.19 3.04 12.90
N ASP A 266 8.09 4.35 13.04
CA ASP A 266 9.21 5.29 12.87
C ASP A 266 10.41 4.98 13.79
N ALA A 267 10.16 4.41 14.97
CA ALA A 267 11.24 3.96 15.86
C ALA A 267 11.95 2.72 15.32
N CYS A 268 11.22 1.72 14.79
CA CYS A 268 11.82 0.56 14.12
C CYS A 268 12.63 0.98 12.89
N GLU A 269 12.09 1.90 12.09
CA GLU A 269 12.69 2.28 10.81
C GLU A 269 14.06 2.94 10.93
N GLN A 270 14.47 3.44 12.11
CA GLN A 270 15.78 4.07 12.32
C GLN A 270 16.96 3.18 11.92
N HIS A 271 16.79 1.85 11.98
CA HIS A 271 17.81 0.86 11.62
C HIS A 271 17.62 0.25 10.24
N VAL A 272 16.51 0.55 9.55
CA VAL A 272 16.18 0.03 8.22
C VAL A 272 16.89 0.88 7.16
N ASN A 273 18.21 0.68 7.08
CA ASN A 273 19.11 1.36 6.16
C ASN A 273 19.88 0.33 5.35
N GLY A 274 19.95 0.48 4.03
CA GLY A 274 20.68 -0.45 3.19
C GLY A 274 20.23 -0.44 1.74
N THR A 275 20.73 -1.39 0.97
CA THR A 275 20.46 -1.55 -0.45
C THR A 275 19.99 -2.96 -0.74
N ILE A 276 18.91 -3.05 -1.52
CA ILE A 276 18.30 -4.31 -1.95
C ILE A 276 18.34 -4.35 -3.48
N TRP A 277 18.86 -5.44 -4.02
CA TRP A 277 18.79 -5.73 -5.45
C TRP A 277 17.63 -6.66 -5.69
N VAL A 278 16.69 -6.24 -6.52
CA VAL A 278 15.54 -7.03 -6.92
C VAL A 278 15.63 -7.38 -8.39
N LYS A 279 15.13 -8.56 -8.75
CA LYS A 279 15.02 -9.03 -10.13
C LYS A 279 13.55 -9.13 -10.49
N LEU A 280 13.15 -8.36 -11.50
CA LEU A 280 11.82 -8.34 -12.08
C LEU A 280 11.79 -9.31 -13.26
N TYR A 281 10.83 -10.24 -13.25
CA TYR A 281 10.72 -11.22 -14.32
C TYR A 281 9.31 -11.80 -14.41
N LYS A 282 8.63 -11.61 -15.55
CA LYS A 282 7.36 -12.28 -15.88
C LYS A 282 6.35 -12.23 -14.71
N GLY A 283 6.07 -11.03 -14.21
CA GLY A 283 5.17 -10.76 -13.10
C GLY A 283 5.75 -10.92 -11.70
N ASN A 284 6.97 -11.44 -11.57
CA ASN A 284 7.59 -11.72 -10.29
C ASN A 284 8.62 -10.67 -9.88
N VAL A 285 8.81 -10.54 -8.58
CA VAL A 285 9.87 -9.75 -7.93
C VAL A 285 10.66 -10.70 -7.03
N ASP A 286 11.92 -10.95 -7.35
CA ASP A 286 12.82 -11.79 -6.53
C ASP A 286 13.88 -10.92 -5.86
N ILE A 287 14.20 -11.19 -4.59
CA ILE A 287 15.34 -10.54 -3.94
C ILE A 287 16.63 -11.28 -4.32
N VAL A 288 17.60 -10.56 -4.90
CA VAL A 288 18.87 -11.12 -5.40
C VAL A 288 19.99 -10.92 -4.39
N LYS A 289 20.16 -9.69 -3.90
CA LYS A 289 21.25 -9.29 -3.01
C LYS A 289 20.73 -8.31 -1.96
N ARG A 290 21.37 -8.32 -0.79
CA ARG A 290 21.15 -7.39 0.31
C ARG A 290 22.47 -6.82 0.77
N GLU A 291 22.47 -5.57 1.17
CA GLU A 291 23.61 -4.91 1.81
C GLU A 291 23.08 -3.92 2.84
N SER A 292 23.59 -3.96 4.07
CA SER A 292 23.15 -3.03 5.11
C SER A 292 24.28 -2.79 6.11
N PRO A 293 24.57 -1.52 6.46
CA PRO A 293 25.46 -1.21 7.58
C PRO A 293 24.84 -1.55 8.94
N SER A 294 23.52 -1.77 9.00
CA SER A 294 22.76 -2.12 10.21
C SER A 294 22.37 -3.60 10.25
N SER A 295 23.05 -4.44 9.45
CA SER A 295 22.74 -5.88 9.36
C SER A 295 22.96 -6.60 10.69
N LEU A 296 21.94 -7.33 11.15
CA LEU A 296 22.04 -8.27 12.27
C LEU A 296 22.51 -9.67 11.83
N PHE A 297 22.65 -9.90 10.53
CA PHE A 297 23.21 -11.15 10.01
C PHE A 297 24.72 -11.21 10.23
N SER A 298 25.16 -12.14 11.07
CA SER A 298 26.58 -12.40 11.36
C SER A 298 26.99 -13.81 10.91
N PRO A 299 27.64 -13.95 9.73
CA PRO A 299 28.22 -15.21 9.29
C PRO A 299 29.25 -15.79 10.28
N GLU A 300 29.96 -14.93 11.03
CA GLU A 300 30.96 -15.37 11.99
C GLU A 300 30.34 -16.16 13.14
N MET A 301 29.23 -15.68 13.68
CA MET A 301 28.51 -16.37 14.76
C MET A 301 27.71 -17.58 14.27
N ARG A 302 27.20 -17.57 13.02
CA ARG A 302 26.28 -18.60 12.54
C ARG A 302 26.92 -19.71 11.70
N SER A 303 28.08 -19.47 11.10
CA SER A 303 28.71 -20.44 10.18
C SER A 303 29.26 -21.66 10.89
N LEU A 304 29.02 -22.85 10.31
CA LEU A 304 29.64 -24.12 10.75
C LEU A 304 31.16 -24.16 10.55
N LYS A 305 31.70 -23.29 9.68
CA LYS A 305 33.12 -23.24 9.34
C LYS A 305 33.92 -22.26 10.21
N ARG A 306 33.25 -21.47 11.07
CA ARG A 306 33.87 -20.40 11.86
C ARG A 306 33.58 -20.61 13.35
N ALA A 307 34.49 -20.16 14.20
CA ALA A 307 34.39 -20.29 15.66
C ALA A 307 33.89 -18.99 16.34
N GLY A 308 32.86 -18.35 15.79
CA GLY A 308 32.35 -17.07 16.34
C GLY A 308 31.46 -17.19 17.57
N PHE A 309 31.11 -18.41 18.01
CA PHE A 309 30.31 -18.68 19.20
C PHE A 309 30.73 -20.02 19.83
N ASP A 310 30.85 -20.07 21.16
CA ASP A 310 31.11 -21.32 21.89
C ASP A 310 29.84 -22.17 21.95
N GLN A 311 29.79 -23.20 21.10
CA GLN A 311 28.63 -24.08 20.99
C GLN A 311 28.29 -24.80 22.31
N ARG A 312 29.24 -24.94 23.25
CA ARG A 312 29.01 -25.61 24.53
C ARG A 312 27.98 -24.88 25.37
N ASP A 313 27.87 -23.56 25.25
CA ASP A 313 26.88 -22.74 25.97
C ASP A 313 25.44 -23.16 25.64
N SER A 314 25.23 -23.68 24.41
CA SER A 314 23.92 -24.19 23.99
C SER A 314 23.47 -25.41 24.80
N THR A 315 24.39 -26.17 25.41
CA THR A 315 24.04 -27.34 26.24
C THR A 315 23.18 -26.93 27.44
N GLY A 316 23.59 -25.87 28.14
CA GLY A 316 22.83 -25.32 29.26
C GLY A 316 21.53 -24.68 28.80
N ALA A 317 21.60 -23.87 27.73
CA ALA A 317 20.45 -23.16 27.19
C ALA A 317 19.32 -24.12 26.74
N VAL A 318 19.65 -25.18 26.02
CA VAL A 318 18.66 -26.19 25.57
C VAL A 318 18.06 -26.94 26.75
N ARG A 319 18.88 -27.32 27.75
CA ARG A 319 18.37 -27.98 28.97
C ARG A 319 17.32 -27.11 29.65
N ILE A 320 17.61 -25.83 29.85
CA ILE A 320 16.69 -24.87 30.47
C ILE A 320 15.44 -24.67 29.61
N ALA A 321 15.59 -24.41 28.32
CA ALA A 321 14.47 -24.19 27.39
C ALA A 321 13.53 -25.41 27.33
N SER A 322 14.04 -26.62 27.52
CA SER A 322 13.25 -27.86 27.49
C SER A 322 12.42 -28.14 28.74
N LEU A 323 12.67 -27.47 29.87
CA LEU A 323 12.05 -27.83 31.16
C LEU A 323 10.52 -27.78 31.14
N LEU A 324 9.94 -26.74 30.53
CA LEU A 324 8.49 -26.62 30.40
C LEU A 324 7.91 -27.75 29.54
N TYR A 325 8.57 -28.08 28.42
CA TYR A 325 8.13 -29.14 27.51
C TYR A 325 8.20 -30.52 28.16
N GLN A 326 9.20 -30.78 29.02
CA GLN A 326 9.26 -32.01 29.80
C GLN A 326 8.07 -32.14 30.77
N LEU A 327 7.63 -31.04 31.39
CA LEU A 327 6.44 -31.04 32.23
C LEU A 327 5.17 -31.30 31.40
N LEU A 328 5.03 -30.66 30.24
CA LEU A 328 3.90 -30.92 29.33
C LEU A 328 3.84 -32.40 28.91
N GLY A 329 4.98 -32.98 28.52
CA GLY A 329 5.07 -34.39 28.15
C GLY A 329 4.72 -35.36 29.29
N LYS A 330 5.12 -35.06 30.53
CA LYS A 330 4.75 -35.86 31.72
C LYS A 330 3.24 -35.83 31.99
N LEU A 331 2.56 -34.75 31.62
CA LEU A 331 1.11 -34.59 31.77
C LEU A 331 0.33 -35.12 30.56
N GLY A 332 1.01 -35.60 29.51
CA GLY A 332 0.37 -36.08 28.28
C GLY A 332 -0.41 -35.00 27.52
N ARG A 333 0.02 -33.73 27.61
CA ARG A 333 -0.60 -32.58 26.95
C ARG A 333 0.08 -32.22 25.64
#